data_AF-A0A6G0X1Q4-F1
#
_entry.id   AF-A0A6G0X1Q4-F1
#
_cell.length_a   1.000
_cell.length_b   1.000
_cell.length_c   1.000
_cell.angle_alpha   90.00
_cell.angle_beta   90.00
_cell.angle_gamma   90.00
#
_symmetry.space_group_name_H-M   'P 1'
#
loop_
_entity.id
_entity.type
_entity.pdbx_description
1 polymer ?
#
loop_
_entity_poly.entity_id
_entity_poly.type
_entity_poly.pdbx_seq_one_letter_code
_entity_poly.pdbx_strand_id
1 'polypeptide(L)'
;MAKKGKHAKHHAEPAAAAKSTPSEMGNTTTSPVAEAKSGGTASPNKSKSFPTTPISKIKSTTTSPSTSDIPKNAHDRDDNDEPVGKVESLAPKIERRLSSRPDAKDLDEHDIIHSLTIAPTIQSTAKKLQRRLSADHVSTLLNKRPSFGELADQGIVSDKVAPTLQATSESLKRQLTADRLNKHIHRRPSLQDLADQGVVDEANPTVAPSLIATAKKLERTMVQNQVGQLLETRPGLHDLVTQQIVADTTEVANALQGPMQSLSRHLKADELSRKLKSRKSFDELFPGRSKESNAVRRARYTIALKAAARIAADKLISSREKGRLKDLILSDDSRIVGAIKAYEDDRDVEEMLDTLYRIAKDKHRV
;
A
#
# COMPACT_ATOMS: atom_id res chain seq x y z
N MET A 1 -4.95 -51.51 -19.60
CA MET A 1 -5.11 -50.38 -20.55
C MET A 1 -4.49 -49.14 -19.91
N ALA A 2 -3.19 -48.87 -20.02
CA ALA A 2 -2.35 -48.47 -21.16
C ALA A 2 -2.37 -46.95 -21.46
N LYS A 3 -1.16 -46.37 -21.52
CA LYS A 3 -0.71 -44.99 -21.88
C LYS A 3 -0.70 -43.98 -20.71
N LYS A 4 0.42 -43.64 -20.04
CA LYS A 4 1.81 -43.25 -20.42
C LYS A 4 1.89 -42.02 -21.36
N GLY A 5 2.38 -40.91 -20.81
CA GLY A 5 2.87 -39.73 -21.54
C GLY A 5 3.99 -39.05 -20.73
N LYS A 6 5.24 -39.38 -21.05
CA LYS A 6 6.50 -38.75 -20.61
C LYS A 6 6.96 -37.79 -21.71
N HIS A 7 7.51 -36.62 -21.41
CA HIS A 7 8.60 -35.93 -22.14
C HIS A 7 9.17 -34.86 -21.18
N ALA A 8 10.40 -34.91 -20.64
CA ALA A 8 11.76 -34.90 -21.20
C ALA A 8 12.40 -33.49 -21.12
N LYS A 9 13.30 -33.34 -20.12
CA LYS A 9 14.32 -32.29 -20.00
C LYS A 9 15.44 -32.55 -21.01
N HIS A 10 15.99 -31.49 -21.61
CA HIS A 10 17.35 -31.50 -22.17
C HIS A 10 18.16 -30.32 -21.60
N HIS A 11 19.29 -30.67 -20.98
CA HIS A 11 20.43 -29.80 -20.76
C HIS A 11 21.34 -29.88 -21.99
N ALA A 12 21.98 -28.76 -22.36
CA ALA A 12 23.27 -28.74 -23.03
C ALA A 12 23.95 -27.37 -22.82
N GLU A 13 25.02 -27.38 -22.02
CA GLU A 13 26.22 -26.53 -22.16
C GLU A 13 27.23 -27.30 -23.07
N PRO A 14 28.29 -26.70 -23.68
CA PRO A 14 29.29 -25.88 -22.97
C PRO A 14 30.07 -24.79 -23.76
N ALA A 15 30.92 -24.06 -23.00
CA ALA A 15 32.26 -23.51 -23.31
C ALA A 15 32.48 -22.15 -24.03
N ALA A 16 32.93 -21.18 -23.22
CA ALA A 16 34.06 -20.22 -23.34
C ALA A 16 34.60 -19.72 -24.71
N ALA A 17 34.70 -18.39 -24.89
CA ALA A 17 35.96 -17.61 -25.00
C ALA A 17 35.74 -16.11 -25.36
N ALA A 18 36.69 -15.29 -24.90
CA ALA A 18 36.79 -13.83 -24.87
C ALA A 18 36.63 -13.03 -26.18
N LYS A 19 36.09 -11.80 -26.07
CA LYS A 19 36.70 -10.52 -26.52
C LYS A 19 35.81 -9.32 -26.19
N SER A 20 36.33 -8.40 -25.39
CA SER A 20 35.75 -7.09 -25.08
C SER A 20 36.40 -6.00 -25.94
N THR A 21 35.60 -5.24 -26.68
CA THR A 21 35.94 -3.93 -27.28
C THR A 21 34.99 -2.88 -26.70
N PRO A 22 35.45 -1.66 -26.39
CA PRO A 22 34.59 -0.60 -25.87
C PRO A 22 33.95 0.18 -27.03
N SER A 23 32.63 0.31 -27.02
CA SER A 23 31.87 1.16 -27.93
C SER A 23 31.57 2.53 -27.30
N GLU A 24 32.19 3.51 -27.93
CA GLU A 24 31.95 4.95 -27.99
C GLU A 24 30.48 5.29 -28.36
N MET A 25 29.82 6.19 -27.60
CA MET A 25 28.66 7.00 -28.00
C MET A 25 28.66 8.24 -27.07
N GLY A 26 28.87 9.49 -27.49
CA GLY A 26 28.72 10.07 -28.81
C GLY A 26 27.42 10.87 -28.90
N ASN A 27 27.42 12.07 -28.31
CA ASN A 27 26.41 13.11 -28.43
C ASN A 27 26.14 13.44 -29.91
N THR A 28 24.89 13.44 -30.37
CA THR A 28 24.52 14.13 -31.62
C THR A 28 23.13 14.76 -31.56
N THR A 29 23.13 16.08 -31.50
CA THR A 29 22.15 17.00 -32.07
C THR A 29 21.88 16.68 -33.54
N THR A 30 20.61 16.57 -33.95
CA THR A 30 20.22 16.62 -35.37
C THR A 30 18.82 17.23 -35.54
N SER A 31 18.79 18.48 -36.02
CA SER A 31 18.00 18.88 -37.19
C SER A 31 19.00 18.93 -38.36
N PRO A 32 18.65 18.85 -39.68
CA PRO A 32 17.54 19.60 -40.29
C PRO A 32 16.97 19.03 -41.65
N VAL A 33 16.18 19.87 -42.32
CA VAL A 33 15.91 19.98 -43.77
C VAL A 33 14.78 19.13 -44.39
N ALA A 34 14.01 19.88 -45.19
CA ALA A 34 12.83 19.55 -45.96
C ALA A 34 13.11 18.71 -47.22
N GLU A 35 12.10 17.97 -47.65
CA GLU A 35 11.92 17.62 -49.06
C GLU A 35 10.44 17.48 -49.42
N ALA A 36 10.05 18.18 -50.47
CA ALA A 36 8.72 18.18 -51.05
C ALA A 36 8.49 16.89 -51.85
N LYS A 37 7.28 16.33 -51.80
CA LYS A 37 6.71 15.58 -52.92
C LYS A 37 5.19 15.57 -52.91
N SER A 38 4.70 15.91 -54.09
CA SER A 38 3.34 15.96 -54.62
C SER A 38 2.59 14.62 -54.56
N GLY A 39 1.28 14.67 -54.35
CA GLY A 39 0.38 13.54 -54.56
C GLY A 39 -1.09 13.95 -54.39
N GLY A 40 -1.69 14.51 -55.43
CA GLY A 40 -3.10 14.84 -55.47
C GLY A 40 -3.98 13.60 -55.62
N THR A 41 -5.08 13.56 -54.86
CA THR A 41 -6.28 12.80 -55.22
C THR A 41 -7.50 13.69 -54.98
N ALA A 42 -8.19 13.96 -56.07
CA ALA A 42 -9.41 14.75 -56.14
C ALA A 42 -10.62 13.83 -55.95
N SER A 43 -11.56 14.24 -55.10
CA SER A 43 -13.00 13.96 -55.27
C SER A 43 -13.86 14.73 -54.26
N PRO A 44 -15.14 14.96 -54.59
CA PRO A 44 -15.77 16.25 -54.41
C PRO A 44 -16.69 16.26 -53.20
N ASN A 45 -16.54 17.24 -52.31
CA ASN A 45 -17.51 17.49 -51.27
C ASN A 45 -17.96 18.95 -51.26
N LYS A 46 -19.07 19.16 -51.97
CA LYS A 46 -20.24 19.93 -51.54
C LYS A 46 -19.90 21.08 -50.59
N SER A 47 -19.85 22.27 -51.17
CA SER A 47 -20.03 23.56 -50.51
C SER A 47 -21.25 23.54 -49.60
N LYS A 48 -21.04 23.19 -48.33
CA LYS A 48 -21.96 23.53 -47.26
C LYS A 48 -21.75 25.01 -46.99
N SER A 49 -22.59 25.80 -47.62
CA SER A 49 -22.94 27.16 -47.25
C SER A 49 -22.88 27.31 -45.73
N PHE A 50 -21.98 28.16 -45.24
CA PHE A 50 -22.05 28.68 -43.89
C PHE A 50 -23.49 29.17 -43.66
N PRO A 51 -24.13 28.85 -42.52
CA PRO A 51 -25.31 29.60 -42.13
C PRO A 51 -24.84 31.03 -41.94
N THR A 52 -25.17 31.89 -42.91
CA THR A 52 -25.22 33.33 -42.72
C THR A 52 -26.01 33.52 -41.44
N THR A 53 -25.32 33.89 -40.36
CA THR A 53 -25.98 34.52 -39.23
C THR A 53 -26.91 35.57 -39.81
N PRO A 54 -28.16 35.69 -39.33
CA PRO A 54 -28.95 36.83 -39.74
C PRO A 54 -28.10 38.04 -39.40
N ILE A 55 -27.67 38.76 -40.44
CA ILE A 55 -27.36 40.17 -40.31
C ILE A 55 -28.58 40.69 -39.59
N SER A 56 -28.45 40.90 -38.28
CA SER A 56 -29.29 41.83 -37.57
C SER A 56 -29.13 43.10 -38.37
N LYS A 57 -30.07 43.30 -39.29
CA LYS A 57 -30.42 44.61 -39.78
C LYS A 57 -30.74 45.33 -38.49
N ILE A 58 -29.71 45.93 -37.88
CA ILE A 58 -29.86 47.19 -37.20
C ILE A 58 -30.34 48.06 -38.36
N LYS A 59 -31.66 48.01 -38.56
CA LYS A 59 -32.41 49.04 -39.22
C LYS A 59 -31.86 50.26 -38.53
N SER A 60 -30.99 50.98 -39.22
CA SER A 60 -30.77 52.37 -38.95
C SER A 60 -32.16 52.96 -39.06
N THR A 61 -32.86 52.93 -37.93
CA THR A 61 -33.77 53.97 -37.54
C THR A 61 -32.91 55.23 -37.57
N THR A 62 -32.71 55.76 -38.78
CA THR A 62 -33.02 57.15 -39.05
C THR A 62 -34.47 57.35 -38.61
N THR A 63 -34.68 57.35 -37.29
CA THR A 63 -35.65 58.23 -36.67
C THR A 63 -35.06 59.61 -36.86
N SER A 64 -35.18 60.12 -38.09
CA SER A 64 -35.72 61.47 -38.22
C SER A 64 -36.87 61.53 -37.22
N PRO A 65 -36.89 62.48 -36.27
CA PRO A 65 -37.99 62.55 -35.33
C PRO A 65 -39.27 62.72 -36.15
N SER A 66 -40.03 61.62 -36.28
CA SER A 66 -41.43 61.66 -36.65
C SER A 66 -42.08 62.59 -35.65
N THR A 67 -42.73 63.60 -36.18
CA THR A 67 -43.36 64.72 -35.49
C THR A 67 -44.61 64.26 -34.73
N SER A 68 -44.47 63.32 -33.79
CA SER A 68 -45.60 62.74 -33.06
C SER A 68 -45.55 62.91 -31.54
N ASP A 69 -44.45 63.40 -30.95
CA ASP A 69 -44.41 63.77 -29.53
C ASP A 69 -43.98 65.23 -29.35
N ILE A 70 -44.68 66.11 -30.05
CA ILE A 70 -44.80 67.50 -29.63
C ILE A 70 -45.94 67.49 -28.60
N PRO A 71 -45.71 67.84 -27.31
CA PRO A 71 -46.82 68.08 -26.40
C PRO A 71 -47.72 69.13 -27.04
N LYS A 72 -49.00 68.78 -27.25
CA LYS A 72 -50.06 69.71 -27.64
C LYS A 72 -50.12 70.83 -26.60
N ASN A 73 -49.34 71.88 -26.82
CA ASN A 73 -49.41 73.08 -26.02
C ASN A 73 -49.21 74.29 -26.92
N ALA A 74 -50.34 74.97 -27.14
CA ALA A 74 -50.48 76.31 -27.68
C ALA A 74 -49.84 76.56 -29.06
N HIS A 75 -50.58 76.20 -30.11
CA HIS A 75 -50.58 76.95 -31.36
C HIS A 75 -51.75 77.94 -31.29
N ASP A 76 -51.59 79.01 -30.53
CA ASP A 76 -52.45 80.19 -30.64
C ASP A 76 -52.12 80.85 -31.99
N ARG A 77 -53.03 80.66 -32.93
CA ARG A 77 -53.13 81.48 -34.13
C ARG A 77 -53.85 82.76 -33.75
N ASP A 78 -53.09 83.80 -33.44
CA ASP A 78 -53.58 85.18 -33.56
C ASP A 78 -53.14 85.70 -34.94
N ASP A 79 -54.03 85.50 -35.90
CA ASP A 79 -54.09 86.26 -37.14
C ASP A 79 -54.92 87.53 -36.86
N ASN A 80 -54.27 88.62 -36.43
CA ASN A 80 -54.73 90.00 -36.55
C ASN A 80 -53.55 90.97 -36.33
N ASP A 81 -53.27 91.78 -37.35
CA ASP A 81 -52.77 93.17 -37.37
C ASP A 81 -51.59 93.66 -36.49
N GLU A 82 -50.73 94.46 -37.13
CA GLU A 82 -49.75 95.45 -36.60
C GLU A 82 -48.35 94.98 -36.10
N PRO A 83 -47.24 95.67 -36.49
CA PRO A 83 -45.88 95.11 -36.41
C PRO A 83 -45.05 95.55 -35.17
N VAL A 84 -45.66 95.90 -34.02
CA VAL A 84 -44.90 96.55 -32.91
C VAL A 84 -44.95 95.83 -31.55
N GLY A 85 -45.87 94.87 -31.30
CA GLY A 85 -46.11 94.30 -29.96
C GLY A 85 -45.59 92.88 -29.65
N LYS A 86 -45.08 92.11 -30.63
CA LYS A 86 -44.71 90.68 -30.42
C LYS A 86 -43.48 90.47 -29.52
N VAL A 87 -42.64 91.50 -29.34
CA VAL A 87 -41.38 91.40 -28.59
C VAL A 87 -41.63 91.26 -27.09
N GLU A 88 -42.68 91.90 -26.57
CA GLU A 88 -42.97 91.94 -25.12
C GLU A 88 -43.45 90.59 -24.56
N SER A 89 -44.16 89.78 -25.35
CA SER A 89 -44.64 88.45 -24.94
C SER A 89 -43.64 87.30 -25.24
N LEU A 90 -42.69 87.52 -26.14
CA LEU A 90 -41.60 86.57 -26.43
C LEU A 90 -40.52 86.57 -25.35
N ALA A 91 -40.26 87.73 -24.74
CA ALA A 91 -39.26 87.91 -23.70
C ALA A 91 -39.38 86.91 -22.52
N PRO A 92 -40.55 86.74 -21.85
CA PRO A 92 -40.67 85.82 -20.72
C PRO A 92 -40.54 84.34 -21.12
N LYS A 93 -40.90 83.98 -22.37
CA LYS A 93 -40.78 82.62 -22.89
C LYS A 93 -39.32 82.26 -23.19
N ILE A 94 -38.54 83.22 -23.68
CA ILE A 94 -37.10 83.07 -23.90
C ILE A 94 -36.39 82.96 -22.55
N GLU A 95 -36.73 83.81 -21.58
CA GLU A 95 -36.15 83.77 -20.23
C GLU A 95 -36.35 82.41 -19.55
N ARG A 96 -37.57 81.85 -19.60
CA ARG A 96 -37.86 80.51 -19.08
C ARG A 96 -37.05 79.40 -19.77
N ARG A 97 -36.76 79.53 -21.06
CA ARG A 97 -35.94 78.55 -21.80
C ARG A 97 -34.45 78.72 -21.54
N LEU A 98 -34.00 79.94 -21.27
CA LEU A 98 -32.62 80.21 -20.87
C LEU A 98 -32.35 79.71 -19.44
N SER A 99 -33.33 79.84 -18.53
CA SER A 99 -33.21 79.31 -17.15
C SER A 99 -33.21 77.79 -17.09
N SER A 100 -33.87 77.12 -18.05
CA SER A 100 -33.89 75.66 -18.17
C SER A 100 -32.83 75.11 -19.14
N ARG A 101 -31.88 75.95 -19.59
CA ARG A 101 -30.85 75.55 -20.55
C ARG A 101 -29.81 74.68 -19.83
N PRO A 102 -29.54 73.45 -20.32
CA PRO A 102 -28.43 72.64 -19.80
C PRO A 102 -27.09 73.35 -19.97
N ASP A 103 -26.14 73.10 -19.07
CA ASP A 103 -24.81 73.67 -19.20
C ASP A 103 -24.11 73.10 -20.45
N ALA A 104 -23.15 73.83 -20.99
CA ALA A 104 -22.37 73.37 -22.14
C ALA A 104 -21.63 72.05 -21.82
N LYS A 105 -21.22 71.84 -20.57
CA LYS A 105 -20.58 70.60 -20.12
C LYS A 105 -21.54 69.42 -20.18
N ASP A 106 -22.77 69.59 -19.69
CA ASP A 106 -23.81 68.55 -19.74
C ASP A 106 -24.12 68.15 -21.20
N LEU A 107 -24.10 69.11 -22.11
CA LEU A 107 -24.29 68.86 -23.55
C LEU A 107 -23.11 68.10 -24.19
N ASP A 108 -21.88 68.24 -23.68
CA ASP A 108 -20.68 67.51 -24.14
C ASP A 108 -20.68 66.08 -23.61
N GLU A 109 -21.06 65.88 -22.33
CA GLU A 109 -21.22 64.55 -21.71
C GLU A 109 -22.29 63.70 -22.40
N HIS A 110 -23.33 64.34 -22.93
CA HIS A 110 -24.38 63.69 -23.71
C HIS A 110 -24.06 63.54 -25.21
N ASP A 111 -22.83 63.86 -25.64
CA ASP A 111 -22.40 63.85 -27.06
C ASP A 111 -23.28 64.73 -27.99
N ILE A 112 -23.94 65.76 -27.44
CA ILE A 112 -24.81 66.67 -28.21
C ILE A 112 -23.98 67.78 -28.85
N ILE A 113 -23.06 68.38 -28.08
CA ILE A 113 -22.01 69.23 -28.63
C ILE A 113 -20.71 68.43 -28.71
N HIS A 114 -19.90 68.69 -29.73
CA HIS A 114 -18.60 68.04 -29.86
C HIS A 114 -17.59 68.79 -28.99
N SER A 115 -16.87 68.06 -28.13
CA SER A 115 -15.75 68.50 -27.26
C SER A 115 -15.51 70.00 -27.20
N LEU A 116 -15.81 70.59 -26.04
CA LEU A 116 -15.64 72.03 -25.78
C LEU A 116 -14.17 72.49 -25.93
N THR A 117 -13.22 71.56 -25.86
CA THR A 117 -11.77 71.81 -25.97
C THR A 117 -11.28 71.98 -27.41
N ILE A 118 -12.03 71.48 -28.40
CA ILE A 118 -11.61 71.46 -29.82
C ILE A 118 -12.33 72.56 -30.59
N ALA A 119 -11.57 73.36 -31.35
CA ALA A 119 -12.13 74.41 -32.20
C ALA A 119 -13.17 73.85 -33.19
N PRO A 120 -14.34 74.50 -33.37
CA PRO A 120 -15.45 73.99 -34.20
C PRO A 120 -15.05 73.58 -35.63
N THR A 121 -14.09 74.27 -36.24
CA THR A 121 -13.62 74.00 -37.61
C THR A 121 -12.83 72.69 -37.75
N ILE A 122 -12.20 72.22 -36.67
CA ILE A 122 -11.32 71.04 -36.65
C ILE A 122 -12.05 69.82 -36.07
N GLN A 123 -13.24 69.98 -35.46
CA GLN A 123 -13.98 68.88 -34.83
C GLN A 123 -14.21 67.69 -35.78
N SER A 124 -14.54 67.95 -37.04
CA SER A 124 -14.77 66.91 -38.04
C SER A 124 -13.48 66.12 -38.38
N THR A 125 -12.35 66.81 -38.51
CA THR A 125 -11.05 66.20 -38.82
C THR A 125 -10.47 65.49 -37.60
N ALA A 126 -10.62 66.05 -36.41
CA ALA A 126 -10.26 65.41 -35.13
C ALA A 126 -11.03 64.11 -34.92
N LYS A 127 -12.36 64.11 -35.11
CA LYS A 127 -13.19 62.88 -35.03
C LYS A 127 -12.78 61.85 -36.08
N LYS A 128 -12.43 62.29 -37.30
CA LYS A 128 -11.93 61.39 -38.36
C LYS A 128 -10.57 60.79 -37.99
N LEU A 129 -9.67 61.56 -37.39
CA LEU A 129 -8.39 61.07 -36.89
C LEU A 129 -8.60 60.08 -35.74
N GLN A 130 -9.44 60.40 -34.76
CA GLN A 130 -9.78 59.49 -33.67
C GLN A 130 -10.38 58.18 -34.19
N ARG A 131 -11.24 58.23 -35.21
CA ARG A 131 -11.78 57.03 -35.87
C ARG A 131 -10.68 56.21 -36.57
N ARG A 132 -9.70 56.87 -37.19
CA ARG A 132 -8.54 56.18 -37.79
C ARG A 132 -7.66 55.53 -36.74
N LEU A 133 -7.28 56.27 -35.70
CA LEU A 133 -6.46 55.76 -34.60
C LEU A 133 -7.14 54.59 -33.88
N SER A 134 -8.44 54.67 -33.62
CA SER A 134 -9.20 53.56 -33.04
C SER A 134 -9.32 52.38 -34.00
N ALA A 135 -9.50 52.61 -35.31
CA ALA A 135 -9.50 51.53 -36.30
C ALA A 135 -8.14 50.84 -36.41
N ASP A 136 -7.05 51.59 -36.44
CA ASP A 136 -5.68 51.07 -36.46
C ASP A 136 -5.40 50.28 -35.16
N HIS A 137 -5.79 50.83 -34.01
CA HIS A 137 -5.65 50.13 -32.72
C HIS A 137 -6.42 48.81 -32.69
N VAL A 138 -7.70 48.81 -33.08
CA VAL A 138 -8.51 47.58 -33.16
C VAL A 138 -7.90 46.59 -34.16
N SER A 139 -7.41 47.05 -35.31
CA SER A 139 -6.70 46.22 -36.28
C SER A 139 -5.46 45.55 -35.65
N THR A 140 -4.64 46.30 -34.91
CA THR A 140 -3.48 45.72 -34.21
C THR A 140 -3.87 44.68 -33.16
N LEU A 141 -4.97 44.90 -32.41
CA LEU A 141 -5.46 43.94 -31.41
C LEU A 141 -6.03 42.68 -32.06
N LEU A 142 -6.72 42.81 -33.20
CA LEU A 142 -7.25 41.67 -33.94
C LEU A 142 -6.13 40.81 -34.53
N ASN A 143 -5.04 41.41 -35.00
CA ASN A 143 -3.86 40.68 -35.49
C ASN A 143 -3.12 39.93 -34.37
N LYS A 144 -3.13 40.46 -33.14
CA LYS A 144 -2.53 39.82 -31.95
C LYS A 144 -3.50 38.90 -31.21
N ARG A 145 -4.72 38.70 -31.72
CA ARG A 145 -5.73 37.92 -31.04
C ARG A 145 -5.30 36.45 -30.98
N PRO A 146 -5.23 35.83 -29.78
CA PRO A 146 -4.95 34.41 -29.66
C PRO A 146 -6.05 33.58 -30.32
N SER A 147 -5.68 32.42 -30.82
CA SER A 147 -6.64 31.48 -31.40
C SER A 147 -7.59 30.97 -30.31
N PHE A 148 -8.78 30.50 -30.71
CA PHE A 148 -9.75 29.96 -29.76
C PHE A 148 -9.19 28.73 -29.01
N GLY A 149 -8.37 27.91 -29.69
CA GLY A 149 -7.69 26.78 -29.08
C GLY A 149 -6.70 27.21 -27.99
N GLU A 150 -5.87 28.22 -28.25
CA GLU A 150 -4.94 28.78 -27.25
C GLU A 150 -5.69 29.29 -26.00
N LEU A 151 -6.84 29.94 -26.19
CA LEU A 151 -7.68 30.39 -25.07
C LEU A 151 -8.28 29.21 -24.28
N ALA A 152 -8.60 28.10 -24.95
CA ALA A 152 -9.08 26.89 -24.29
C ALA A 152 -7.97 26.16 -23.52
N ASP A 153 -6.76 26.10 -24.08
CA ASP A 153 -5.58 25.52 -23.43
C ASP A 153 -5.16 26.33 -22.19
N GLN A 154 -5.32 27.66 -22.24
CA GLN A 154 -5.15 28.55 -21.08
C GLN A 154 -6.29 28.44 -20.06
N GLY A 155 -7.34 27.66 -20.34
CA GLY A 155 -8.49 27.48 -19.45
C GLY A 155 -9.42 28.69 -19.36
N ILE A 156 -9.31 29.64 -20.29
CA ILE A 156 -10.16 30.85 -20.33
C ILE A 156 -11.54 30.50 -20.90
N VAL A 157 -11.60 29.63 -21.92
CA VAL A 157 -12.86 29.22 -22.57
C VAL A 157 -12.97 27.70 -22.63
N SER A 158 -14.17 27.16 -22.41
CA SER A 158 -14.43 25.73 -22.63
C SER A 158 -14.85 25.46 -24.07
N ASP A 159 -14.09 24.63 -24.80
CA ASP A 159 -14.37 24.31 -26.21
C ASP A 159 -15.63 23.44 -26.42
N LYS A 160 -15.94 22.56 -25.45
CA LYS A 160 -16.91 21.47 -25.63
C LYS A 160 -18.33 21.79 -25.15
N VAL A 161 -18.57 22.98 -24.58
CA VAL A 161 -19.83 23.31 -23.90
C VAL A 161 -20.34 24.65 -24.40
N ALA A 162 -21.67 24.74 -24.60
CA ALA A 162 -22.29 26.00 -24.98
C ALA A 162 -22.03 27.10 -23.92
N PRO A 163 -21.83 28.37 -24.31
CA PRO A 163 -21.49 29.44 -23.36
C PRO A 163 -22.49 29.60 -22.21
N THR A 164 -23.77 29.39 -22.47
CA THR A 164 -24.84 29.46 -21.46
C THR A 164 -24.77 28.34 -20.42
N LEU A 165 -24.23 27.18 -20.80
CA LEU A 165 -24.14 25.99 -19.95
C LEU A 165 -22.78 25.87 -19.26
N GLN A 166 -21.78 26.66 -19.65
CA GLN A 166 -20.41 26.54 -19.14
C GLN A 166 -20.38 26.55 -17.60
N ALA A 167 -21.02 27.54 -16.97
CA ALA A 167 -21.08 27.67 -15.52
C ALA A 167 -21.72 26.45 -14.84
N THR A 168 -22.83 25.93 -15.40
CA THR A 168 -23.52 24.75 -14.86
C THR A 168 -22.69 23.48 -15.03
N SER A 169 -22.02 23.32 -16.17
CA SER A 169 -21.13 22.19 -16.45
C SER A 169 -19.92 22.21 -15.52
N GLU A 170 -19.31 23.37 -15.27
CA GLU A 170 -18.19 23.50 -14.33
C GLU A 170 -18.60 23.18 -12.90
N SER A 171 -19.78 23.67 -12.46
CA SER A 171 -20.32 23.35 -11.14
C SER A 171 -20.56 21.85 -10.98
N LEU A 172 -21.18 21.21 -11.99
CA LEU A 172 -21.40 19.77 -12.00
C LEU A 172 -20.08 18.98 -12.05
N LYS A 173 -19.11 19.40 -12.86
CA LYS A 173 -17.77 18.80 -12.89
C LYS A 173 -17.11 18.88 -11.51
N ARG A 174 -17.21 20.02 -10.83
CA ARG A 174 -16.69 20.22 -9.48
C ARG A 174 -17.39 19.35 -8.44
N GLN A 175 -18.71 19.19 -8.54
CA GLN A 175 -19.45 18.28 -7.66
C GLN A 175 -19.04 16.82 -7.89
N LEU A 176 -18.97 16.39 -9.15
CA LEU A 176 -18.53 15.03 -9.48
C LEU A 176 -17.09 14.75 -9.04
N THR A 177 -16.17 15.71 -9.19
CA THR A 177 -14.80 15.55 -8.69
C THR A 177 -14.77 15.54 -7.17
N ALA A 178 -15.56 16.37 -6.49
CA ALA A 178 -15.68 16.36 -5.04
C ALA A 178 -16.23 15.02 -4.52
N ASP A 179 -17.29 14.49 -5.14
CA ASP A 179 -17.87 13.19 -4.75
C ASP A 179 -16.89 12.04 -4.97
N ARG A 180 -16.16 12.05 -6.09
CA ARG A 180 -15.09 11.08 -6.36
C ARG A 180 -13.99 11.17 -5.32
N LEU A 181 -13.50 12.38 -5.03
CA LEU A 181 -12.46 12.60 -4.02
C LEU A 181 -12.94 12.17 -2.64
N ASN A 182 -14.17 12.50 -2.25
CA ASN A 182 -14.76 12.04 -1.00
C ASN A 182 -14.77 10.51 -0.94
N LYS A 183 -15.22 9.82 -1.99
CA LYS A 183 -15.20 8.35 -2.03
C LYS A 183 -13.77 7.78 -1.91
N HIS A 184 -12.78 8.41 -2.54
CA HIS A 184 -11.38 8.00 -2.42
C HIS A 184 -10.80 8.25 -1.03
N ILE A 185 -11.15 9.36 -0.39
CA ILE A 185 -10.72 9.70 0.98
C ILE A 185 -11.29 8.70 1.99
N HIS A 186 -12.57 8.31 1.87
CA HIS A 186 -13.18 7.32 2.77
C HIS A 186 -12.57 5.93 2.61
N ARG A 187 -12.04 5.60 1.44
CA ARG A 187 -11.35 4.33 1.15
C ARG A 187 -9.83 4.43 1.26
N ARG A 188 -9.32 5.51 1.84
CA ARG A 188 -7.87 5.73 1.95
C ARG A 188 -7.28 4.66 2.86
N PRO A 189 -6.32 3.84 2.39
CA PRO A 189 -5.63 2.87 3.23
C PRO A 189 -4.82 3.58 4.32
N SER A 190 -4.66 2.92 5.46
CA SER A 190 -3.78 3.42 6.51
C SER A 190 -2.32 3.31 6.08
N LEU A 191 -1.43 4.04 6.78
CA LEU A 191 -0.01 3.97 6.50
C LEU A 191 0.55 2.57 6.77
N GLN A 192 0.02 1.89 7.80
CA GLN A 192 0.33 0.49 8.11
C GLN A 192 -0.07 -0.43 6.95
N ASP A 193 -1.29 -0.31 6.44
CA ASP A 193 -1.76 -1.16 5.32
C ASP A 193 -0.89 -0.99 4.07
N LEU A 194 -0.40 0.23 3.81
CA LEU A 194 0.52 0.50 2.70
C LEU A 194 1.90 -0.12 2.90
N ALA A 195 2.32 -0.25 4.15
CA ALA A 195 3.63 -0.78 4.47
C ALA A 195 3.64 -2.31 4.58
N ASP A 196 2.54 -2.91 5.04
CA ASP A 196 2.25 -4.35 4.87
C ASP A 196 2.21 -4.74 3.38
N GLN A 197 1.72 -3.85 2.51
CA GLN A 197 1.76 -4.02 1.05
C GLN A 197 3.15 -3.76 0.43
N GLY A 198 4.14 -3.33 1.22
CA GLY A 198 5.49 -3.01 0.76
C GLY A 198 5.57 -1.76 -0.13
N VAL A 199 4.55 -0.91 -0.13
CA VAL A 199 4.53 0.37 -0.88
C VAL A 199 5.30 1.45 -0.13
N VAL A 200 5.16 1.48 1.20
CA VAL A 200 5.88 2.36 2.11
C VAL A 200 6.74 1.50 3.02
N ASP A 201 7.89 2.00 3.47
CA ASP A 201 8.69 1.28 4.45
C ASP A 201 8.23 1.62 5.86
N GLU A 202 7.96 0.59 6.68
CA GLU A 202 7.75 0.77 8.13
C GLU A 202 9.01 1.18 8.87
N ALA A 203 10.16 1.02 8.21
CA ALA A 203 11.45 1.40 8.73
C ALA A 203 11.55 2.93 8.81
N ASN A 204 10.98 3.46 9.89
CA ASN A 204 11.35 4.67 10.60
C ASN A 204 10.53 5.93 10.23
N PRO A 205 9.50 6.30 11.02
CA PRO A 205 8.94 7.66 10.97
C PRO A 205 9.98 8.74 11.32
N THR A 206 11.17 8.36 11.79
CA THR A 206 12.27 9.26 12.11
C THR A 206 13.10 9.69 10.90
N VAL A 207 12.99 8.99 9.76
CA VAL A 207 13.73 9.34 8.54
C VAL A 207 12.87 10.24 7.65
N ALA A 208 13.40 11.39 7.25
CA ALA A 208 12.72 12.31 6.35
C ALA A 208 12.43 11.65 4.98
N PRO A 209 11.30 11.96 4.29
CA PRO A 209 10.95 11.35 3.01
C PRO A 209 12.03 11.45 1.92
N SER A 210 12.82 12.52 1.95
CA SER A 210 13.95 12.73 1.02
C SER A 210 15.11 11.75 1.23
N LEU A 211 15.25 11.19 2.42
CA LEU A 211 16.36 10.31 2.80
C LEU A 211 16.00 8.82 2.73
N ILE A 212 14.72 8.47 2.54
CA ILE A 212 14.26 7.07 2.50
C ILE A 212 15.02 6.26 1.43
N ALA A 213 15.14 6.82 0.22
CA ALA A 213 15.85 6.15 -0.87
C ALA A 213 17.34 5.92 -0.56
N THR A 214 18.01 6.91 0.06
CA THR A 214 19.41 6.78 0.47
C THR A 214 19.60 5.81 1.63
N ALA A 215 18.68 5.80 2.59
CA ALA A 215 18.70 4.91 3.74
C ALA A 215 18.51 3.45 3.32
N LYS A 216 17.54 3.14 2.45
CA LYS A 216 17.35 1.79 1.89
C LYS A 216 18.56 1.32 1.09
N LYS A 217 19.16 2.23 0.31
CA LYS A 217 20.37 1.91 -0.45
C LYS A 217 21.51 1.53 0.50
N LEU A 218 21.69 2.32 1.56
CA LEU A 218 22.68 2.04 2.60
C LEU A 218 22.39 0.70 3.31
N GLU A 219 21.15 0.48 3.73
CA GLU A 219 20.71 -0.77 4.36
C GLU A 219 21.03 -1.97 3.46
N ARG A 220 20.68 -1.90 2.17
CA ARG A 220 20.99 -2.95 1.21
C ARG A 220 22.49 -3.20 1.09
N THR A 221 23.32 -2.15 1.08
CA THR A 221 24.78 -2.32 1.06
C THR A 221 25.33 -2.92 2.35
N MET A 222 24.77 -2.54 3.50
CA MET A 222 25.18 -3.11 4.80
C MET A 222 24.81 -4.58 4.90
N VAL A 223 23.57 -4.95 4.53
CA VAL A 223 23.12 -6.34 4.47
C VAL A 223 23.95 -7.13 3.46
N GLN A 224 24.25 -6.56 2.29
CA GLN A 224 25.09 -7.20 1.29
C GLN A 224 26.50 -7.47 1.83
N ASN A 225 27.12 -6.50 2.52
CA ASN A 225 28.44 -6.66 3.11
C ASN A 225 28.43 -7.70 4.24
N GLN A 226 27.41 -7.68 5.10
CA GLN A 226 27.23 -8.64 6.18
C GLN A 226 27.05 -10.07 5.64
N VAL A 227 26.16 -10.24 4.66
CA VAL A 227 25.96 -11.52 3.99
C VAL A 227 27.24 -11.96 3.28
N GLY A 228 27.97 -11.03 2.65
CA GLY A 228 29.29 -11.29 2.07
C GLY A 228 30.26 -11.91 3.07
N GLN A 229 30.43 -11.29 4.25
CA GLN A 229 31.30 -11.80 5.31
C GLN A 229 30.84 -13.18 5.85
N LEU A 230 29.53 -13.38 6.00
CA LEU A 230 28.96 -14.66 6.44
C LEU A 230 29.18 -15.77 5.39
N LEU A 231 29.19 -15.42 4.12
CA LEU A 231 29.48 -16.37 3.04
C LEU A 231 30.98 -16.64 2.89
N GLU A 232 31.84 -15.67 3.16
CA GLU A 232 33.31 -15.85 3.18
C GLU A 232 33.75 -16.77 4.32
N THR A 233 33.15 -16.62 5.50
CA THR A 233 33.42 -17.45 6.68
C THR A 233 32.60 -18.73 6.72
N ARG A 234 31.93 -19.08 5.61
CA ARG A 234 31.07 -20.26 5.54
C ARG A 234 31.88 -21.54 5.77
N PRO A 235 31.50 -22.39 6.75
CA PRO A 235 32.17 -23.66 6.99
C PRO A 235 32.19 -24.53 5.74
N GLY A 236 33.32 -25.19 5.50
CA GLY A 236 33.47 -26.12 4.39
C GLY A 236 32.65 -27.39 4.61
N LEU A 237 32.50 -28.21 3.56
CA LEU A 237 31.83 -29.50 3.68
C LEU A 237 32.47 -30.38 4.76
N HIS A 238 33.80 -30.36 4.84
CA HIS A 238 34.56 -31.12 5.84
C HIS A 238 34.25 -30.70 7.28
N ASP A 239 34.08 -29.40 7.54
CA ASP A 239 33.72 -28.90 8.86
C ASP A 239 32.31 -29.35 9.26
N LEU A 240 31.37 -29.35 8.32
CA LEU A 240 29.99 -29.81 8.54
C LEU A 240 29.91 -31.32 8.81
N VAL A 241 30.77 -32.09 8.15
CA VAL A 241 30.96 -33.52 8.43
C VAL A 241 31.53 -33.75 9.82
N THR A 242 32.56 -32.98 10.19
CA THR A 242 33.19 -33.04 11.52
C THR A 242 32.19 -32.71 12.63
N GLN A 243 31.31 -31.73 12.38
CA GLN A 243 30.21 -31.37 13.27
C GLN A 243 29.04 -32.38 13.26
N GLN A 244 29.15 -33.49 12.51
CA GLN A 244 28.11 -34.52 12.35
C GLN A 244 26.77 -33.99 11.82
N ILE A 245 26.80 -32.84 11.12
CA ILE A 245 25.61 -32.26 10.48
C ILE A 245 25.36 -32.96 9.14
N VAL A 246 26.43 -33.26 8.40
CA VAL A 246 26.41 -34.01 7.14
C VAL A 246 27.09 -35.37 7.35
N ALA A 247 26.56 -36.43 6.76
CA ALA A 247 27.20 -37.73 6.82
C ALA A 247 28.42 -37.81 5.88
N ASP A 248 29.49 -38.44 6.35
CA ASP A 248 30.76 -38.65 5.63
C ASP A 248 30.64 -39.52 4.35
N THR A 249 29.46 -40.05 4.06
CA THR A 249 29.25 -40.98 2.95
C THR A 249 29.20 -40.22 1.62
N THR A 250 30.35 -40.04 1.01
CA THR A 250 30.52 -39.51 -0.36
C THR A 250 29.88 -40.39 -1.44
N GLU A 251 29.53 -41.63 -1.10
CA GLU A 251 28.94 -42.61 -2.02
C GLU A 251 27.43 -42.40 -2.27
N VAL A 252 26.75 -41.60 -1.44
CA VAL A 252 25.29 -41.49 -1.46
C VAL A 252 24.86 -40.03 -1.59
N ALA A 253 24.02 -39.75 -2.60
CA ALA A 253 23.46 -38.42 -2.85
C ALA A 253 22.74 -37.87 -1.60
N ASN A 254 22.82 -36.55 -1.37
CA ASN A 254 22.26 -35.89 -0.18
C ASN A 254 20.78 -36.27 0.11
N ALA A 255 19.96 -36.42 -0.93
CA ALA A 255 18.56 -36.81 -0.80
C ALA A 255 18.34 -38.24 -0.24
N LEU A 256 19.33 -39.12 -0.40
CA LEU A 256 19.27 -40.54 -0.01
C LEU A 256 19.93 -40.81 1.35
N GLN A 257 20.69 -39.85 1.89
CA GLN A 257 21.37 -40.01 3.19
C GLN A 257 20.40 -40.23 4.34
N GLY A 258 19.29 -39.47 4.40
CA GLY A 258 18.25 -39.63 5.43
C GLY A 258 17.59 -41.03 5.40
N PRO A 259 17.07 -41.47 4.24
CA PRO A 259 16.55 -42.83 4.07
C PRO A 259 17.56 -43.93 4.43
N MET A 260 18.81 -43.79 4.01
CA MET A 260 19.89 -44.74 4.33
C MET A 260 20.14 -44.85 5.84
N GLN A 261 20.24 -43.72 6.55
CA GLN A 261 20.41 -43.71 8.01
C GLN A 261 19.21 -44.34 8.73
N SER A 262 18.00 -44.05 8.26
CA SER A 262 16.77 -44.67 8.79
C SER A 262 16.84 -46.19 8.64
N LEU A 263 17.17 -46.68 7.45
CA LEU A 263 17.32 -48.10 7.17
C LEU A 263 18.41 -48.74 8.04
N SER A 264 19.57 -48.10 8.18
CA SER A 264 20.65 -48.59 9.05
C SER A 264 20.19 -48.73 10.50
N ARG A 265 19.41 -47.77 11.02
CA ARG A 265 18.79 -47.88 12.35
C ARG A 265 17.82 -49.04 12.45
N HIS A 266 16.96 -49.23 11.44
CA HIS A 266 16.04 -50.37 11.39
C HIS A 266 16.78 -51.71 11.37
N LEU A 267 17.80 -51.86 10.54
CA LEU A 267 18.59 -53.09 10.45
C LEU A 267 19.30 -53.41 11.78
N LYS A 268 19.88 -52.40 12.44
CA LYS A 268 20.48 -52.57 13.78
C LYS A 268 19.43 -52.93 14.84
N ALA A 269 18.26 -52.29 14.80
CA ALA A 269 17.15 -52.62 15.69
C ALA A 269 16.67 -54.07 15.49
N ASP A 270 16.54 -54.51 14.24
CA ASP A 270 16.16 -55.88 13.90
C ASP A 270 17.23 -56.89 14.32
N GLU A 271 18.51 -56.58 14.12
CA GLU A 271 19.62 -57.39 14.62
C GLU A 271 19.58 -57.53 16.14
N LEU A 272 19.40 -56.42 16.87
CA LEU A 272 19.23 -56.44 18.32
C LEU A 272 18.00 -57.26 18.72
N SER A 273 16.87 -57.12 18.02
CA SER A 273 15.66 -57.89 18.31
C SER A 273 15.89 -59.40 18.16
N ARG A 274 16.65 -59.83 17.14
CA ARG A 274 17.03 -61.23 16.94
C ARG A 274 17.97 -61.72 18.04
N LYS A 275 18.99 -60.94 18.40
CA LYS A 275 19.92 -61.27 19.49
C LYS A 275 19.21 -61.35 20.85
N LEU A 276 18.19 -60.53 21.07
CA LEU A 276 17.36 -60.59 22.28
C LEU A 276 16.45 -61.82 22.29
N LYS A 277 15.88 -62.23 21.15
CA LYS A 277 15.09 -63.45 21.01
C LYS A 277 15.91 -64.73 21.15
N SER A 278 17.15 -64.73 20.65
CA SER A 278 18.05 -65.90 20.72
C SER A 278 18.80 -66.00 22.06
N ARG A 279 18.68 -65.00 22.93
CA ARG A 279 19.26 -65.06 24.27
C ARG A 279 18.42 -66.00 25.12
N LYS A 280 19.10 -66.89 25.83
CA LYS A 280 18.50 -67.65 26.93
C LYS A 280 17.83 -66.67 27.87
N SER A 281 16.58 -66.94 28.20
CA SER A 281 15.85 -66.12 29.16
C SER A 281 16.60 -66.13 30.50
N PHE A 282 16.40 -65.10 31.33
CA PHE A 282 17.02 -65.03 32.65
C PHE A 282 16.70 -66.30 33.48
N ASP A 283 15.50 -66.87 33.31
CA ASP A 283 15.08 -68.11 33.96
C ASP A 283 15.86 -69.35 33.48
N GLU A 284 16.30 -69.41 32.23
CA GLU A 284 17.10 -70.53 31.69
C GLU A 284 18.57 -70.49 32.13
N LEU A 285 19.10 -69.30 32.44
CA LEU A 285 20.47 -69.13 32.95
C LEU A 285 20.59 -69.46 34.44
N PHE A 286 19.48 -69.36 35.20
CA PHE A 286 19.46 -69.62 36.64
C PHE A 286 18.32 -70.60 37.01
N PRO A 287 18.40 -71.87 36.56
CA PRO A 287 17.40 -72.87 36.91
C PRO A 287 17.43 -73.11 38.44
N GLY A 288 16.29 -72.88 39.10
CA GLY A 288 16.13 -73.08 40.55
C GLY A 288 15.82 -71.83 41.38
N ARG A 289 15.81 -70.62 40.78
CA ARG A 289 15.17 -69.47 41.45
C ARG A 289 13.66 -69.59 41.33
N SER A 290 12.94 -69.40 42.44
CA SER A 290 11.48 -69.47 42.53
C SER A 290 10.80 -68.67 41.42
N LYS A 291 9.74 -69.23 40.82
CA LYS A 291 8.86 -68.60 39.80
C LYS A 291 8.12 -67.33 40.28
N GLU A 292 8.57 -66.72 41.37
CA GLU A 292 8.04 -65.44 41.81
C GLU A 292 8.51 -64.38 40.82
N SER A 293 7.54 -63.76 40.13
CA SER A 293 7.83 -62.64 39.25
C SER A 293 8.69 -61.62 40.00
N ASN A 294 9.78 -61.16 39.37
CA ASN A 294 10.62 -60.09 39.91
C ASN A 294 9.78 -58.87 40.36
N ALA A 295 8.61 -58.65 39.74
CA ALA A 295 7.65 -57.63 40.16
C ALA A 295 7.06 -57.90 41.56
N VAL A 296 6.66 -59.14 41.86
CA VAL A 296 6.12 -59.56 43.16
C VAL A 296 7.20 -59.46 44.24
N ARG A 297 8.41 -59.94 43.96
CA ARG A 297 9.55 -59.83 44.86
C ARG A 297 9.90 -58.37 45.17
N ARG A 298 9.89 -57.49 44.16
CA ARG A 298 10.07 -56.04 44.36
C ARG A 298 8.95 -55.44 45.21
N ALA A 299 7.70 -55.83 44.98
CA ALA A 299 6.57 -55.38 45.80
C ALA A 299 6.73 -55.77 47.27
N ARG A 300 7.09 -57.02 47.55
CA ARG A 300 7.36 -57.50 48.92
C ARG A 300 8.46 -56.72 49.62
N TYR A 301 9.60 -56.50 48.96
CA TYR A 301 10.67 -55.68 49.53
C TYR A 301 10.20 -54.25 49.81
N THR A 302 9.41 -53.65 48.91
CA THR A 302 8.92 -52.28 49.14
C THR A 302 8.00 -52.19 50.35
N ILE A 303 7.12 -53.19 50.54
CA ILE A 303 6.21 -53.28 51.69
C ILE A 303 7.02 -53.45 52.97
N ALA A 304 7.96 -54.39 52.99
CA ALA A 304 8.80 -54.67 54.15
C ALA A 304 9.68 -53.49 54.55
N LEU A 305 10.30 -52.81 53.58
CA LEU A 305 11.11 -51.61 53.83
C LEU A 305 10.26 -50.44 54.31
N LYS A 306 9.03 -50.29 53.82
CA LYS A 306 8.08 -49.27 54.29
C LYS A 306 7.63 -49.55 55.72
N ALA A 307 7.36 -50.82 56.06
CA ALA A 307 7.04 -51.26 57.41
C ALA A 307 8.22 -50.99 58.38
N ALA A 308 9.44 -51.39 58.01
CA ALA A 308 10.65 -51.10 58.79
C ALA A 308 10.91 -49.59 58.96
N ALA A 309 10.55 -48.78 57.96
CA ALA A 309 10.61 -47.32 58.07
C ALA A 309 9.59 -46.76 59.05
N ARG A 310 8.36 -47.30 59.07
CA ARG A 310 7.28 -46.91 59.99
C ARG A 310 7.63 -47.24 61.46
N ILE A 311 8.07 -48.47 61.74
CA ILE A 311 8.51 -48.89 63.08
C ILE A 311 9.64 -47.98 63.62
N ALA A 312 10.56 -47.56 62.74
CA ALA A 312 11.62 -46.64 63.11
C ALA A 312 11.13 -45.18 63.31
N ALA A 313 10.14 -44.73 62.55
CA ALA A 313 9.53 -43.41 62.71
C ALA A 313 8.79 -43.30 64.06
N ASP A 314 8.15 -44.40 64.47
CA ASP A 314 7.47 -44.53 65.76
C ASP A 314 8.45 -44.71 66.95
N LYS A 315 9.77 -44.63 66.69
CA LYS A 315 10.87 -44.77 67.67
C LYS A 315 10.87 -46.10 68.43
N LEU A 316 10.24 -47.14 67.88
CA LEU A 316 10.18 -48.46 68.52
C LEU A 316 11.52 -49.21 68.40
N ILE A 317 12.28 -48.95 67.33
CA ILE A 317 13.60 -49.54 67.06
C ILE A 317 14.68 -48.46 66.87
N SER A 318 15.92 -48.78 67.26
CA SER A 318 17.08 -47.93 67.04
C SER A 318 17.54 -47.93 65.57
N SER A 319 18.34 -46.95 65.17
CA SER A 319 18.92 -46.88 63.81
C SER A 319 19.76 -48.12 63.46
N ARG A 320 20.44 -48.72 64.46
CA ARG A 320 21.24 -49.94 64.29
C ARG A 320 20.37 -51.18 64.06
N GLU A 321 19.27 -51.31 64.79
CA GLU A 321 18.29 -52.39 64.63
C GLU A 321 17.55 -52.27 63.31
N LYS A 322 17.21 -51.04 62.89
CA LYS A 322 16.66 -50.77 61.56
C LYS A 322 17.60 -51.21 60.44
N GLY A 323 18.91 -50.97 60.59
CA GLY A 323 19.92 -51.44 59.63
C GLY A 323 19.91 -52.96 59.49
N ARG A 324 19.95 -53.69 60.62
CA ARG A 324 19.87 -55.15 60.64
C ARG A 324 18.59 -55.67 60.01
N LEU A 325 17.44 -55.07 60.33
CA LEU A 325 16.16 -55.46 59.76
C LEU A 325 16.15 -55.27 58.24
N LYS A 326 16.74 -54.18 57.72
CA LYS A 326 16.90 -53.98 56.27
C LYS A 326 17.79 -55.04 55.63
N ASP A 327 18.90 -55.41 56.28
CA ASP A 327 19.79 -56.44 55.77
C ASP A 327 19.10 -57.81 55.72
N LEU A 328 18.28 -58.13 56.73
CA LEU A 328 17.46 -59.35 56.76
C LEU A 328 16.35 -59.33 55.70
N ILE A 329 15.77 -58.16 55.40
CA ILE A 329 14.82 -58.00 54.29
C ILE A 329 15.51 -58.27 52.95
N LEU A 330 16.74 -57.76 52.75
CA LEU A 330 17.48 -57.92 51.50
C LEU A 330 18.06 -59.32 51.31
N SER A 331 18.27 -60.08 52.40
CA SER A 331 18.79 -61.46 52.36
C SER A 331 17.70 -62.53 52.27
N ASP A 332 16.42 -62.15 52.12
CA ASP A 332 15.27 -63.05 52.09
C ASP A 332 15.17 -63.95 53.35
N ASP A 333 15.37 -63.41 54.56
CA ASP A 333 15.19 -64.21 55.79
C ASP A 333 13.76 -64.80 55.84
N SER A 334 13.68 -66.12 56.01
CA SER A 334 12.46 -66.93 56.05
C SER A 334 11.36 -66.36 56.96
N ARG A 335 11.72 -65.74 58.09
CA ARG A 335 10.78 -65.15 59.05
C ARG A 335 10.13 -63.88 58.52
N ILE A 336 10.92 -63.04 57.84
CA ILE A 336 10.44 -61.79 57.25
C ILE A 336 9.56 -62.11 56.04
N VAL A 337 9.99 -63.06 55.20
CA VAL A 337 9.18 -63.54 54.07
C VAL A 337 7.87 -64.15 54.57
N GLY A 338 7.91 -64.92 55.66
CA GLY A 338 6.70 -65.46 56.31
C GLY A 338 5.74 -64.38 56.81
N ALA A 339 6.27 -63.34 57.48
CA ALA A 339 5.47 -62.22 57.96
C ALA A 339 4.81 -61.42 56.82
N ILE A 340 5.55 -61.18 55.73
CA ILE A 340 5.01 -60.50 54.55
C ILE A 340 3.96 -61.37 53.85
N LYS A 341 4.15 -62.70 53.83
CA LYS A 341 3.18 -63.61 53.25
C LYS A 341 1.87 -63.66 54.05
N ALA A 342 1.95 -63.70 55.38
CA ALA A 342 0.78 -63.56 56.24
C ALA A 342 0.05 -62.23 56.01
N TYR A 343 0.80 -61.13 55.83
CA TYR A 343 0.20 -59.85 55.43
C TYR A 343 -0.45 -59.89 54.04
N GLU A 344 0.11 -60.61 53.08
CA GLU A 344 -0.50 -60.76 51.75
C GLU A 344 -1.83 -61.53 51.82
N ASP A 345 -1.91 -62.54 52.68
CA ASP A 345 -3.09 -63.39 52.84
C ASP A 345 -4.19 -62.66 53.65
N ASP A 346 -3.84 -62.04 54.78
CA ASP A 346 -4.82 -61.52 55.75
C ASP A 346 -4.96 -59.98 55.73
N ARG A 347 -4.05 -59.27 55.04
CA ARG A 347 -3.97 -57.78 54.98
C ARG A 347 -3.88 -57.08 56.33
N ASP A 348 -3.49 -57.79 57.38
CA ASP A 348 -3.29 -57.21 58.71
C ASP A 348 -1.92 -56.54 58.83
N VAL A 349 -1.92 -55.21 58.85
CA VAL A 349 -0.70 -54.39 58.94
C VAL A 349 -0.09 -54.47 60.34
N GLU A 350 -0.90 -54.58 61.40
CA GLU A 350 -0.43 -54.52 62.78
C GLU A 350 0.31 -55.81 63.17
N GLU A 351 -0.20 -56.97 62.74
CA GLU A 351 0.48 -58.25 62.92
C GLU A 351 1.82 -58.31 62.18
N MET A 352 1.88 -57.75 60.96
CA MET A 352 3.14 -57.61 60.21
C MET A 352 4.14 -56.70 60.93
N LEU A 353 3.67 -55.59 61.52
CA LEU A 353 4.55 -54.67 62.24
C LEU A 353 5.07 -55.27 63.55
N ASP A 354 4.24 -56.00 64.30
CA ASP A 354 4.66 -56.67 65.55
C ASP A 354 5.67 -57.80 65.25
N THR A 355 5.42 -58.62 64.24
CA THR A 355 6.37 -59.68 63.84
C THR A 355 7.71 -59.11 63.38
N LEU A 356 7.72 -58.05 62.56
CA LEU A 356 8.95 -57.36 62.17
C LEU A 356 9.65 -56.67 63.34
N TYR A 357 8.91 -56.13 64.30
CA TYR A 357 9.45 -55.54 65.53
C TYR A 357 10.14 -56.59 66.41
N ARG A 358 9.52 -57.76 66.59
CA ARG A 358 10.13 -58.89 67.31
C ARG A 358 11.42 -59.37 66.63
N ILE A 359 11.39 -59.53 65.31
CA ILE A 359 12.57 -59.92 64.52
C ILE A 359 13.70 -58.88 64.65
N ALA A 360 13.37 -57.59 64.70
CA ALA A 360 14.36 -56.52 64.87
C ALA A 360 15.00 -56.49 66.27
N LYS A 361 14.29 -56.96 67.31
CA LYS A 361 14.77 -57.00 68.69
C LYS A 361 15.42 -58.31 69.10
N ASP A 362 15.22 -59.38 68.34
CA ASP A 362 15.91 -60.65 68.55
C ASP A 362 17.43 -60.47 68.41
N LYS A 363 18.15 -60.64 69.53
CA LYS A 363 19.61 -60.48 69.61
C LYS A 363 20.40 -61.73 69.21
N HIS A 364 19.74 -62.87 68.97
CA HIS A 364 20.41 -64.14 68.67
C HIS A 364 20.42 -64.45 67.17
N ARG A 365 21.49 -63.98 66.51
CA ARG A 365 22.26 -64.62 65.42
C ARG A 365 22.97 -63.54 64.61
N VAL A 366 24.28 -63.45 64.80
CA VAL A 366 25.25 -63.22 63.71
C VAL A 366 25.88 -64.56 63.45
#